data_AF-A0A6J6JIA8-F1
#
_entry.id   AF-A0A6J6JIA8-F1
#
_cell.length_a   1.000
_cell.length_b   1.000
_cell.length_c   1.000
_cell.angle_alpha   90.00
_cell.angle_beta   90.00
_cell.angle_gamma   90.00
#
_symmetry.space_group_name_H-M   'P 1'
#
loop_
_entity.id
_entity.type
_entity.pdbx_description
1 polymer ?
#
loop_
_entity_poly.entity_id
_entity_poly.type
_entity_poly.pdbx_seq_one_letter_code
_entity_poly.pdbx_strand_id
1 'polypeptide(L)'
;MKNNSEDGSMVVEFVFYGVLLQIGILVFSLNAFNFQAQQLAADSIARHALRSYLVSQIEPEISAKQVLNSFQSNAKSVLRLECDPDCTSAGSLVTLMVQVGQATASASAIR
;
A
#
# COMPACT_ATOMS: atom_id res chain seq x y z
N MET A 1 -5.60 36.30 53.58
CA MET A 1 -4.74 36.58 52.42
C MET A 1 -5.19 35.69 51.28
N LYS A 2 -6.02 36.23 50.38
CA LYS A 2 -6.49 35.55 49.17
C LYS A 2 -6.05 36.45 48.02
N ASN A 3 -5.07 35.99 47.24
CA ASN A 3 -4.55 36.73 46.11
C ASN A 3 -4.53 35.80 44.89
N ASN A 4 -5.55 36.02 44.06
CA ASN A 4 -5.69 35.79 42.62
C ASN A 4 -4.44 35.30 41.87
N SER A 5 -4.59 34.18 41.16
CA SER A 5 -4.25 34.01 39.72
C SER A 5 -4.54 32.56 39.31
N GLU A 6 -5.82 32.21 39.23
CA GLU A 6 -6.30 31.01 38.53
C GLU A 6 -6.63 31.32 37.05
N ASP A 7 -6.11 32.41 36.50
CA ASP A 7 -6.03 32.65 35.05
C ASP A 7 -4.84 31.85 34.50
N GLY A 8 -4.99 30.53 34.48
CA GLY A 8 -4.14 29.65 33.69
C GLY A 8 -4.13 30.19 32.25
N SER A 9 -2.93 30.39 31.70
CA SER A 9 -2.74 31.01 30.39
C SER A 9 -3.47 30.21 29.31
N MET A 10 -4.71 30.62 29.00
CA MET A 10 -5.60 29.97 28.04
C MET A 10 -4.93 29.84 26.66
N VAL A 11 -4.05 30.78 26.33
CA VAL A 11 -3.22 30.75 25.12
C VAL A 11 -2.22 29.59 25.15
N VAL A 12 -1.55 29.37 26.29
CA VAL A 12 -0.56 28.29 26.45
C VAL A 12 -1.26 26.92 26.43
N GLU A 13 -2.41 26.78 27.10
CA GLU A 13 -3.19 25.54 27.03
C GLU A 13 -3.68 25.26 25.61
N PHE A 14 -4.21 26.26 24.91
CA PHE A 14 -4.64 26.11 23.51
C PHE A 14 -3.48 25.67 22.59
N VAL A 15 -2.31 26.30 22.72
CA VAL A 15 -1.12 25.91 21.95
C VAL A 15 -0.70 24.48 22.29
N PHE A 16 -0.71 24.10 23.56
CA PHE A 16 -0.35 22.75 23.99
C PHE A 16 -1.31 21.70 23.42
N TYR A 17 -2.62 21.92 23.50
CA TYR A 17 -3.61 21.04 22.88
C TYR A 17 -3.49 20.99 21.36
N GLY A 18 -3.21 22.13 20.71
CA GLY A 18 -2.97 22.20 19.27
C GLY A 18 -1.76 21.38 18.83
N VAL A 19 -0.64 21.49 19.55
CA VAL A 19 0.58 20.72 19.27
C VAL A 19 0.34 19.23 19.48
N LEU A 20 -0.32 18.83 20.57
CA LEU A 20 -0.65 17.42 20.81
C LEU A 20 -1.53 16.85 19.70
N LEU A 21 -2.54 17.59 19.27
CA LEU A 21 -3.43 17.19 18.19
C LEU A 21 -2.67 17.07 16.86
N GLN A 22 -1.76 18.01 16.58
CA GLN A 22 -0.91 17.97 15.39
C GLN A 22 0.03 16.75 15.39
N ILE A 23 0.65 16.42 16.52
CA ILE A 23 1.47 15.20 16.66
C ILE A 23 0.61 13.96 16.39
N GLY A 24 -0.61 13.91 16.93
CA GLY A 24 -1.56 12.83 16.67
C GLY A 24 -1.88 12.66 15.19
N ILE A 25 -2.20 13.77 14.50
CA ILE A 25 -2.46 13.78 13.05
C ILE A 25 -1.24 13.30 12.27
N LEU A 26 -0.03 13.75 12.64
CA LEU A 26 1.20 13.34 11.96
C LEU A 26 1.42 11.84 12.05
N VAL A 27 1.34 11.27 13.25
CA VAL A 27 1.52 9.81 13.45
C VAL A 27 0.44 9.03 12.69
N PHE A 28 -0.81 9.45 12.75
CA PHE A 28 -1.89 8.81 12.00
C PHE A 28 -1.64 8.87 10.48
N SER A 29 -1.23 10.04 9.98
CA SER A 29 -0.97 10.26 8.55
C SER A 29 0.18 9.40 8.04
N LEU A 30 1.26 9.26 8.81
CA LEU A 30 2.39 8.39 8.44
C LEU A 30 1.96 6.94 8.25
N ASN A 31 1.12 6.41 9.15
CA ASN A 31 0.59 5.06 9.02
C ASN A 31 -0.32 4.92 7.78
N ALA A 32 -1.20 5.89 7.55
CA ALA A 32 -2.09 5.91 6.39
C ALA A 32 -1.31 5.99 5.06
N PHE A 33 -0.24 6.78 5.00
CA PHE A 33 0.62 6.87 3.80
C PHE A 33 1.41 5.59 3.56
N ASN A 34 1.88 4.93 4.62
CA ASN A 34 2.58 3.66 4.48
C ASN A 34 1.67 2.57 3.89
N PHE A 35 0.43 2.49 4.37
CA PHE A 35 -0.56 1.58 3.81
C PHE A 35 -0.90 1.91 2.35
N GLN A 36 -1.10 3.20 2.03
CA GLN A 36 -1.32 3.63 0.65
C GLN A 36 -0.16 3.27 -0.28
N ALA A 37 1.08 3.43 0.17
CA ALA A 37 2.26 3.04 -0.59
C ALA A 37 2.27 1.52 -0.88
N GLN A 38 1.92 0.69 0.11
CA GLN A 38 1.80 -0.76 -0.08
C GLN A 38 0.69 -1.11 -1.08
N GLN A 39 -0.45 -0.44 -1.02
CA GLN A 39 -1.57 -0.64 -1.95
C GLN A 39 -1.19 -0.26 -3.39
N LEU A 40 -0.51 0.87 -3.56
CA LEU A 40 -0.06 1.34 -4.87
C LEU A 40 0.98 0.38 -5.47
N ALA A 41 1.89 -0.14 -4.64
CA ALA A 41 2.86 -1.14 -5.05
C ALA A 41 2.18 -2.45 -5.47
N ALA A 42 1.21 -2.94 -4.68
CA ALA A 42 0.47 -4.16 -4.99
C ALA A 42 -0.29 -4.06 -6.33
N ASP A 43 -1.01 -2.95 -6.58
CA ASP A 43 -1.76 -2.75 -7.84
C ASP A 43 -0.81 -2.59 -9.03
N SER A 44 0.29 -1.86 -8.86
CA SER A 44 1.32 -1.69 -9.89
C SER A 44 1.92 -3.04 -10.29
N ILE A 45 2.26 -3.89 -9.31
CA ILE A 45 2.76 -5.25 -9.55
C ILE A 45 1.68 -6.06 -10.26
N ALA A 46 0.45 -6.09 -9.75
CA ALA A 46 -0.63 -6.91 -10.31
C ALA A 46 -0.84 -6.61 -11.79
N ARG A 47 -0.94 -5.33 -12.17
CA ARG A 47 -1.14 -4.92 -13.56
C ARG A 47 0.08 -5.15 -14.43
N HIS A 48 1.27 -4.77 -13.94
CA HIS A 48 2.49 -4.84 -14.75
C HIS A 48 2.96 -6.28 -14.94
N ALA A 49 2.95 -7.08 -13.88
CA ALA A 49 3.33 -8.48 -13.91
C ALA A 49 2.33 -9.34 -14.72
N LEU A 50 1.02 -9.07 -14.61
CA LEU A 50 0.03 -9.75 -15.45
C LEU A 50 0.24 -9.43 -16.93
N ARG A 51 0.47 -8.15 -17.26
CA ARG A 51 0.73 -7.75 -18.65
C ARG A 51 2.03 -8.33 -19.20
N SER A 52 3.12 -8.32 -18.43
CA SER A 52 4.40 -8.90 -18.84
C SER A 52 4.31 -10.42 -19.00
N TYR A 53 3.52 -11.09 -18.16
CA TYR A 53 3.22 -12.50 -18.30
C TYR A 53 2.45 -12.81 -19.58
N LEU A 54 1.40 -12.05 -19.89
CA LEU A 54 0.60 -12.27 -21.10
C LEU A 54 1.37 -11.97 -22.40
N VAL A 55 2.15 -10.88 -22.42
CA VAL A 55 2.85 -10.43 -23.65
C VAL A 55 4.18 -11.15 -23.85
N SER A 56 4.94 -11.38 -22.77
CA SER A 56 6.34 -11.82 -22.85
C SER A 56 6.61 -13.14 -22.12
N GLN A 57 5.58 -13.77 -21.52
CA GLN A 57 5.70 -14.99 -20.72
C GLN A 57 6.76 -14.89 -19.60
N ILE A 58 6.99 -13.68 -19.09
CA ILE A 58 7.90 -13.46 -17.97
C ILE A 58 7.18 -13.89 -16.70
N GLU A 59 7.87 -14.66 -15.86
CA GLU A 59 7.33 -15.12 -14.59
C GLU A 59 6.95 -13.93 -13.69
N PRO A 60 5.73 -13.91 -13.10
CA PRO A 60 5.23 -12.78 -12.33
C PRO A 60 6.14 -12.40 -11.15
N GLU A 61 6.86 -13.36 -10.58
CA GLU A 61 7.79 -13.15 -9.47
C GLU A 61 8.97 -12.24 -9.83
N ILE A 62 9.47 -12.32 -11.07
CA ILE A 62 10.59 -11.50 -11.54
C ILE A 62 10.15 -10.04 -11.64
N SER A 63 8.98 -9.82 -12.24
CA SER A 63 8.38 -8.48 -12.37
C SER A 63 8.05 -7.90 -10.98
N ALA A 64 7.56 -8.72 -10.06
CA ALA A 64 7.26 -8.30 -8.69
C ALA A 64 8.51 -7.82 -7.94
N LYS A 65 9.62 -8.55 -8.02
CA LYS A 65 10.89 -8.15 -7.38
C LYS A 65 11.40 -6.80 -7.91
N GLN A 66 11.31 -6.56 -9.21
CA GLN A 66 11.73 -5.29 -9.81
C GLN A 66 10.91 -4.10 -9.31
N VAL A 67 9.58 -4.27 -9.22
CA VAL A 67 8.70 -3.22 -8.73
C VAL A 67 8.90 -2.99 -7.22
N LEU A 68 9.03 -4.05 -6.41
CA LEU A 68 9.30 -3.92 -4.96
C LEU A 68 10.61 -3.19 -4.66
N ASN A 69 11.67 -3.47 -5.43
CA ASN A 69 12.93 -2.73 -5.32
C ASN A 69 12.76 -1.25 -5.62
N SER A 70 11.87 -0.89 -6.54
CA SER A 70 11.57 0.51 -6.88
C SER A 70 10.84 1.24 -5.75
N PHE A 71 10.05 0.53 -4.94
CA PHE A 71 9.37 1.06 -3.75
C PHE A 71 10.25 1.05 -2.48
N GLN A 72 11.52 0.64 -2.57
CA GLN A 72 12.46 0.51 -1.44
C GLN A 72 11.87 -0.25 -0.23
N SER A 73 10.93 -1.16 -0.50
CA SER A 73 10.16 -1.83 0.54
C SER A 73 10.72 -3.23 0.75
N ASN A 74 11.13 -3.54 1.99
CA ASN A 74 11.46 -4.90 2.43
C ASN A 74 10.19 -5.73 2.74
N ALA A 75 9.01 -5.23 2.38
CA ALA A 75 7.75 -5.94 2.61
C ALA A 75 7.74 -7.25 1.83
N LYS A 76 7.36 -8.34 2.51
CA LYS A 76 7.16 -9.63 1.86
C LYS A 76 6.03 -9.51 0.84
N SER A 77 6.29 -9.96 -0.38
CA SER A 77 5.28 -10.09 -1.42
C SER A 77 4.86 -11.53 -1.60
N VAL A 78 3.57 -11.79 -1.67
CA VAL A 78 3.02 -13.09 -2.06
C VAL A 78 2.24 -12.91 -3.35
N LEU A 79 2.58 -13.69 -4.36
CA LEU A 79 1.88 -13.70 -5.64
C LEU A 79 1.11 -15.02 -5.77
N ARG A 80 -0.13 -14.93 -6.25
CA ARG A 80 -0.95 -16.09 -6.61
C ARG A 80 -1.52 -15.86 -7.99
N LEU A 81 -1.18 -16.75 -8.91
CA LEU A 81 -1.72 -16.78 -10.26
C LEU A 81 -2.83 -17.83 -10.31
N GLU A 82 -4.00 -17.44 -10.78
CA GLU A 82 -5.17 -18.29 -10.96
C GLU A 82 -5.63 -18.18 -12.41
N CYS A 83 -5.89 -19.33 -13.04
CA CYS A 83 -6.26 -19.41 -14.45
C CYS A 83 -7.49 -20.30 -14.60
N ASP A 84 -8.42 -19.89 -15.45
CA ASP A 84 -9.62 -20.65 -15.81
C ASP A 84 -9.88 -20.55 -17.33
N PRO A 85 -9.87 -21.64 -18.11
CA PRO A 85 -9.58 -23.03 -17.74
C PRO A 85 -8.06 -23.36 -17.66
N ASP A 86 -7.23 -22.73 -18.49
CA ASP A 86 -5.78 -22.97 -18.56
C ASP A 86 -5.03 -21.65 -18.83
N CYS A 87 -3.83 -21.45 -18.29
CA CYS A 87 -3.08 -20.20 -18.49
C CYS A 87 -2.60 -19.96 -19.94
N THR A 88 -2.67 -20.97 -20.81
CA THR A 88 -2.07 -20.97 -22.16
C THR A 88 -3.07 -20.82 -23.29
N SER A 89 -4.33 -21.19 -23.07
CA SER A 89 -5.38 -21.18 -24.09
C SER A 89 -5.87 -19.75 -24.39
N ALA A 90 -6.18 -19.48 -25.66
CA ALA A 90 -6.79 -18.21 -26.07
C ALA A 90 -8.22 -18.13 -25.51
N GLY A 91 -8.58 -16.99 -24.91
CA GLY A 91 -9.86 -16.80 -24.23
C GLY A 91 -9.88 -17.19 -22.75
N SER A 92 -8.77 -17.69 -22.19
CA SER A 92 -8.67 -18.00 -20.76
C SER A 92 -8.60 -16.75 -19.90
N LEU A 93 -9.28 -16.79 -18.75
CA LEU A 93 -9.20 -15.76 -17.72
C LEU A 93 -7.96 -16.01 -16.85
N VAL A 94 -7.02 -15.07 -16.88
CA VAL A 94 -5.83 -15.09 -16.04
C VAL A 94 -5.97 -14.02 -14.97
N THR A 95 -5.97 -14.43 -13.71
CA THR A 95 -6.07 -13.55 -12.54
C THR A 95 -4.79 -13.63 -11.74
N LEU A 96 -4.17 -12.48 -11.48
CA LEU A 96 -3.00 -12.37 -10.62
C LEU A 96 -3.38 -11.60 -9.36
N MET A 97 -3.30 -12.27 -8.21
CA MET A 97 -3.41 -11.67 -6.89
C MET A 97 -2.03 -11.38 -6.33
N VAL A 98 -1.83 -10.17 -5.84
CA VAL A 98 -0.59 -9.70 -5.25
C VAL A 98 -0.87 -9.15 -3.87
N GLN A 99 -0.14 -9.67 -2.88
CA GLN A 99 -0.12 -9.14 -1.53
C GLN A 99 1.25 -8.51 -1.26
N VAL A 100 1.27 -7.28 -0.76
CA VAL A 100 2.49 -6.57 -0.32
C VAL A 100 2.27 -6.11 1.11
N GLY A 101 2.92 -6.76 2.08
CA GLY A 101 2.67 -6.48 3.49
C GLY A 101 1.21 -6.75 3.88
N GLN A 102 0.48 -5.71 4.27
CA GLN A 102 -0.95 -5.79 4.61
C GLN A 102 -1.89 -5.45 3.45
N ALA A 103 -1.36 -4.88 2.36
CA ALA A 103 -2.15 -4.51 1.19
C ALA A 103 -2.31 -5.69 0.22
N THR A 104 -3.48 -5.78 -0.40
CA THR A 104 -3.79 -6.77 -1.44
C THR A 104 -4.36 -6.09 -2.67
N ALA A 105 -3.96 -6.56 -3.84
CA ALA A 105 -4.49 -6.14 -5.12
C ALA A 105 -4.66 -7.35 -6.03
N SER A 106 -5.58 -7.26 -6.98
CA SER A 106 -5.76 -8.29 -8.00
C SER A 106 -5.97 -7.63 -9.35
N ALA A 107 -5.45 -8.27 -10.39
CA ALA A 107 -5.67 -7.89 -11.78
C ALA A 107 -6.11 -9.13 -12.55
N SER A 108 -7.09 -8.98 -13.43
CA SER A 108 -7.54 -10.03 -14.33
C SER A 108 -7.47 -9.57 -15.78
N ALA A 109 -7.16 -10.50 -16.67
CA ALA A 109 -7.08 -10.26 -18.10
C ALA A 109 -7.40 -11.54 -18.87
N ILE A 110 -7.88 -11.35 -20.10
CA ILE A 110 -8.17 -12.44 -21.04
C ILE A 110 -6.96 -12.58 -21.96
N ARG A 111 -6.55 -13.83 -22.21
CA ARG A 111 -5.46 -14.15 -23.13
C ARG A 111 -5.89 -14.15 -24.59
#